data_AF-A0A357BLC3-F1
#
_entry.id   AF-A0A357BLC3-F1
#
_cell.length_a   1.000
_cell.length_b   1.000
_cell.length_c   1.000
_cell.angle_alpha   90.00
_cell.angle_beta   90.00
_cell.angle_gamma   90.00
#
_symmetry.space_group_name_H-M   'P 1'
#
loop_
_entity.id
_entity.type
_entity.pdbx_description
1 polymer ?
#
loop_
_entity_poly.entity_id
_entity_poly.type
_entity_poly.pdbx_seq_one_letter_code
_entity_poly.pdbx_strand_id
1 'polypeptide(L)'
;MKRIWEVYFCIHFFFVAKRTFFFFTSHSPVNFYFFILNSFHPYFQISYGAAFSQILLDIAHLVPLFLYITRQRLWDPQIWQALFLLRIIFDIIGHPYEIHDLMSLYHYDPQVCLKITLLSVSAYIPSYIACFQYAFNQKKLFAQRNS
;
A
#
# COMPACT_ATOMS: atom_id res chain seq x y z
N MET A 1 0.52 -18.10 -15.50
CA MET A 1 0.19 -16.86 -14.78
C MET A 1 0.50 -16.91 -13.28
N LYS A 2 0.26 -18.02 -12.56
CA LYS A 2 0.49 -18.11 -11.10
C LYS A 2 1.89 -17.65 -10.64
N ARG A 3 2.96 -18.12 -11.32
CA ARG A 3 4.36 -17.76 -11.01
C ARG A 3 4.64 -16.25 -11.09
N ILE A 4 3.99 -15.52 -12.00
CA ILE A 4 4.17 -14.06 -12.13
C ILE A 4 3.64 -13.36 -10.87
N TRP A 5 2.48 -13.80 -10.38
CA TRP A 5 1.89 -13.26 -9.16
C TRP A 5 2.66 -13.64 -7.90
N GLU A 6 3.28 -14.83 -7.85
CA GLU A 6 4.17 -15.23 -6.75
C GLU A 6 5.41 -14.34 -6.68
N VAL A 7 6.07 -14.09 -7.83
CA VAL A 7 7.22 -13.16 -7.90
C VAL A 7 6.79 -11.74 -7.52
N TYR A 8 5.65 -11.27 -8.05
CA TYR A 8 5.09 -9.97 -7.68
C TYR A 8 4.80 -9.87 -6.18
N PHE A 9 4.23 -10.92 -5.58
CA PHE A 9 3.97 -10.97 -4.14
C PHE A 9 5.27 -10.83 -3.33
N CYS A 10 6.34 -11.54 -3.70
CA CYS A 10 7.64 -11.39 -3.03
C CYS A 10 8.19 -9.97 -3.13
N ILE A 11 8.11 -9.35 -4.32
CA ILE A 11 8.54 -7.98 -4.54
C ILE A 11 7.70 -7.01 -3.69
N HIS A 12 6.37 -7.13 -3.73
CA HIS A 12 5.46 -6.28 -2.99
C HIS A 12 5.62 -6.44 -1.48
N PHE A 13 5.78 -7.68 -1.01
CA PHE A 13 6.10 -7.99 0.38
C PHE A 13 7.38 -7.28 0.82
N PHE A 14 8.44 -7.33 0.01
CA PHE A 14 9.69 -6.64 0.31
C PHE A 14 9.51 -5.12 0.41
N PHE A 15 8.71 -4.51 -0.48
CA PHE A 15 8.40 -3.07 -0.40
C PHE A 15 7.63 -2.71 0.88
N VAL A 16 6.59 -3.48 1.22
CA VAL A 16 5.82 -3.28 2.45
C VAL A 16 6.73 -3.46 3.67
N ALA A 17 7.53 -4.52 3.72
CA ALA A 17 8.47 -4.77 4.82
C ALA A 17 9.51 -3.66 4.97
N LYS A 18 10.11 -3.20 3.87
CA LYS A 18 11.06 -2.07 3.84
C LYS A 18 10.42 -0.79 4.37
N ARG A 19 9.20 -0.47 3.93
CA ARG A 19 8.49 0.74 4.40
C ARG A 19 8.13 0.65 5.88
N THR A 20 7.63 -0.49 6.32
CA THR A 20 7.37 -0.76 7.75
C THR A 20 8.64 -0.60 8.57
N PHE A 21 9.75 -1.21 8.13
CA PHE A 21 11.04 -1.10 8.80
C PHE A 21 11.50 0.36 8.91
N PHE A 22 11.44 1.12 7.82
CA PHE A 22 11.83 2.53 7.86
C PHE A 22 10.93 3.35 8.78
N PHE A 23 9.62 3.13 8.81
CA PHE A 23 8.74 3.89 9.69
C PHE A 23 9.12 3.75 11.18
N PHE A 24 9.49 2.55 11.62
CA PHE A 24 9.87 2.28 13.01
C PHE A 24 11.34 2.53 13.34
N THR A 25 12.22 2.65 12.33
CA THR A 25 13.65 2.88 12.57
C THR A 25 13.90 4.35 12.87
N SER A 26 14.48 4.65 14.04
CA SER A 26 14.73 6.02 14.51
C SER A 26 15.69 6.83 13.62
N HIS A 27 16.53 6.16 12.84
CA HIS A 27 17.48 6.80 11.90
C HIS A 27 16.91 6.99 10.49
N SER A 28 15.64 6.67 10.25
CA SER A 28 15.05 6.85 8.93
C SER A 28 14.63 8.31 8.68
N PRO A 29 14.68 8.77 7.43
CA PRO A 29 14.13 10.08 7.04
C PRO A 29 12.65 10.23 7.37
N VAL A 30 11.88 9.13 7.28
CA VAL A 30 10.44 9.11 7.59
C VAL A 30 10.20 9.37 9.07
N ASN A 31 10.95 8.70 9.95
CA ASN A 31 10.83 8.88 11.38
C ASN A 31 11.25 10.30 11.79
N PHE A 32 12.35 10.80 11.23
CA PHE A 32 12.82 12.17 11.44
C PHE A 32 11.80 13.22 10.99
N TYR A 33 11.16 13.02 9.83
CA TYR A 33 10.09 13.88 9.34
C TYR A 33 8.93 13.99 10.33
N PHE A 34 8.42 12.86 10.84
CA PHE A 34 7.33 12.88 11.81
C PHE A 34 7.76 13.41 13.18
N PHE A 35 9.00 13.16 13.59
CA PHE A 35 9.57 13.74 14.81
C PHE A 35 9.57 15.28 14.75
N ILE A 36 10.04 15.84 13.63
CA ILE A 36 10.02 17.29 13.39
C ILE A 36 8.58 17.82 13.44
N LEU A 37 7.66 17.24 12.65
CA LEU A 37 6.28 17.74 12.59
C LEU A 37 5.58 17.72 13.95
N ASN A 38 5.72 16.62 14.70
CA ASN A 38 5.12 16.50 16.02
C ASN A 38 5.71 17.48 17.04
N SER A 39 6.93 17.98 16.81
CA SER A 39 7.56 19.01 17.65
C SER A 39 6.95 20.41 17.44
N PHE A 40 6.29 20.66 16.30
CA PHE A 40 5.69 21.97 16.00
C PHE A 40 4.23 22.10 16.44
N HIS A 41 3.38 21.09 16.21
CA HIS A 41 1.95 21.18 16.55
C HIS A 41 1.29 19.81 16.74
N PRO A 42 0.41 19.62 17.75
CA PRO A 42 -0.23 18.32 18.03
C PRO A 42 -1.13 17.81 16.89
N TYR A 43 -1.65 18.69 16.03
CA TYR A 43 -2.47 18.30 14.87
C TYR A 43 -1.72 17.36 13.90
N PHE A 44 -0.39 17.43 13.84
CA PHE A 44 0.42 16.55 12.99
C PHE A 44 0.43 15.08 13.44
N GLN A 45 -0.06 14.79 14.66
CA GLN A 45 -0.32 13.41 15.09
C GLN A 45 -1.36 12.71 14.22
N ILE A 46 -2.28 13.46 13.59
CA ILE A 46 -3.27 12.88 12.65
C ILE A 46 -2.55 12.33 11.41
N SER A 47 -1.58 13.08 10.86
CA SER A 47 -0.79 12.63 9.72
C SER A 47 0.07 11.41 10.07
N TYR A 48 0.63 11.38 11.28
CA TYR A 48 1.35 10.20 11.78
C TYR A 48 0.42 8.98 11.92
N GLY A 49 -0.76 9.18 12.52
CA GLY A 49 -1.77 8.12 12.67
C GLY A 49 -2.28 7.59 11.33
N ALA A 50 -2.46 8.47 10.34
CA ALA A 50 -2.83 8.08 8.98
C ALA A 50 -1.73 7.24 8.30
N ALA A 51 -0.47 7.68 8.40
CA ALA A 51 0.66 6.93 7.84
C ALA A 51 0.87 5.57 8.52
N PHE A 52 0.71 5.52 9.85
CA PHE A 52 0.75 4.27 10.60
C PHE A 52 -0.39 3.33 10.18
N SER A 53 -1.61 3.85 10.08
CA SER A 53 -2.77 3.07 9.64
C SER A 53 -2.60 2.55 8.22
N GLN A 54 -2.01 3.34 7.33
CA GLN A 54 -1.68 2.93 5.97
C GLN A 54 -0.67 1.78 5.96
N ILE A 55 0.32 1.77 6.87
CA ILE A 55 1.24 0.62 7.03
C ILE A 55 0.50 -0.62 7.47
N LEU A 56 -0.39 -0.52 8.46
CA LEU A 56 -1.20 -1.65 8.89
C LEU A 56 -2.07 -2.18 7.75
N LEU A 57 -2.68 -1.29 6.97
CA LEU A 57 -3.48 -1.66 5.82
C LEU A 57 -2.64 -2.34 4.75
N ASP A 58 -1.47 -1.83 4.38
CA ASP A 58 -0.63 -2.48 3.37
C ASP A 58 -0.13 -3.86 3.83
N ILE A 59 0.16 -4.05 5.12
CA ILE A 59 0.43 -5.38 5.67
C ILE A 59 -0.81 -6.28 5.54
N ALA A 60 -1.99 -5.78 5.92
CA ALA A 60 -3.24 -6.54 5.83
C ALA A 60 -3.57 -6.92 4.38
N HIS A 61 -3.24 -6.07 3.39
CA HIS A 61 -3.46 -6.32 1.97
C HIS A 61 -2.56 -7.39 1.35
N LEU A 62 -1.49 -7.80 2.04
CA LEU A 62 -0.74 -9.00 1.66
C LEU A 62 -1.62 -10.26 1.75
N VAL A 63 -2.59 -10.29 2.68
CA VAL A 63 -3.49 -11.43 2.86
C VAL A 63 -4.41 -11.66 1.65
N PRO A 64 -5.24 -10.71 1.18
CA PRO A 64 -6.07 -10.92 0.00
C PRO A 64 -5.23 -11.17 -1.26
N LEU A 65 -4.04 -10.58 -1.37
CA LEU A 65 -3.12 -10.87 -2.48
C LEU A 65 -2.64 -12.33 -2.46
N PHE A 66 -2.26 -12.85 -1.28
CA PHE A 66 -1.88 -14.25 -1.11
C PHE A 66 -3.07 -15.21 -1.37
N LEU A 67 -4.25 -14.87 -0.87
CA LEU A 67 -5.47 -15.66 -1.07
C LEU A 67 -5.89 -15.68 -2.55
N TYR A 68 -5.69 -14.58 -3.27
CA TYR A 68 -5.87 -14.50 -4.72
C TYR A 68 -4.95 -15.48 -5.47
N ILE A 69 -3.68 -15.54 -5.09
CA ILE A 69 -2.68 -16.45 -5.71
C ILE A 69 -3.01 -17.91 -5.43
N THR A 70 -3.37 -18.22 -4.18
CA THR A 70 -3.66 -19.58 -3.73
C THR A 70 -5.08 -20.03 -4.07
N ARG A 71 -5.94 -19.12 -4.56
CA ARG A 71 -7.37 -19.36 -4.82
C ARG A 71 -8.09 -20.00 -3.63
N GLN A 72 -7.80 -19.50 -2.44
CA GLN A 72 -8.47 -19.90 -1.21
C GLN A 72 -9.52 -18.87 -0.83
N ARG A 73 -10.66 -19.35 -0.31
CA ARG A 73 -11.72 -18.47 0.21
C ARG A 73 -11.56 -18.39 1.72
N LEU A 74 -11.31 -17.18 2.21
CA LEU A 74 -11.28 -16.86 3.63
C LEU A 74 -12.22 -15.68 3.85
N TRP A 75 -13.06 -15.74 4.89
CA TRP A 75 -14.02 -14.70 5.28
C TRP A 75 -15.06 -14.29 4.22
N ASP A 76 -16.00 -13.46 4.64
CA ASP A 76 -17.05 -12.95 3.78
C ASP A 76 -16.55 -11.85 2.83
N PRO A 77 -17.09 -11.76 1.60
CA PRO A 77 -16.71 -10.73 0.63
C PRO A 77 -16.78 -9.30 1.18
N GLN A 78 -17.76 -9.03 2.05
CA GLN A 78 -17.96 -7.70 2.65
C GLN A 78 -16.74 -7.21 3.43
N ILE A 79 -16.02 -8.11 4.13
CA ILE A 79 -14.81 -7.76 4.87
C ILE A 79 -13.72 -7.31 3.91
N TRP A 80 -13.53 -8.03 2.79
CA TRP A 80 -12.53 -7.68 1.79
C TRP A 80 -12.87 -6.40 1.02
N GLN A 81 -14.15 -6.14 0.79
CA GLN A 81 -14.61 -4.89 0.18
C GLN A 81 -14.35 -3.70 1.10
N ALA A 82 -14.64 -3.84 2.39
CA ALA A 82 -14.32 -2.81 3.39
C ALA A 82 -12.81 -2.57 3.48
N LEU A 83 -12.01 -3.63 3.53
CA LEU A 83 -10.54 -3.54 3.55
C LEU A 83 -10.01 -2.79 2.31
N PHE A 84 -10.53 -3.11 1.12
CA PHE A 84 -10.16 -2.46 -0.13
C PHE A 84 -10.54 -0.97 -0.15
N LEU A 85 -11.73 -0.61 0.33
CA LEU A 85 -12.14 0.79 0.42
C LEU A 85 -11.28 1.58 1.41
N LEU A 86 -10.98 0.99 2.57
CA LEU A 86 -10.05 1.59 3.54
C LEU A 86 -8.67 1.81 2.93
N ARG A 87 -8.18 0.86 2.11
CA ARG A 87 -6.92 1.04 1.38
C ARG A 87 -6.91 2.30 0.54
N ILE A 88 -7.96 2.51 -0.26
CA ILE A 88 -8.04 3.67 -1.15
C ILE A 88 -8.03 4.96 -0.35
N ILE A 89 -8.82 5.02 0.73
CA ILE A 89 -8.91 6.20 1.59
C ILE A 89 -7.54 6.51 2.19
N PHE A 90 -6.90 5.52 2.81
CA PHE A 90 -5.61 5.72 3.46
C PHE A 90 -4.44 5.86 2.48
N ASP A 91 -4.53 5.38 1.24
CA ASP A 91 -3.53 5.68 0.21
C ASP A 91 -3.59 7.16 -0.20
N ILE A 92 -4.73 7.83 -0.07
CA ILE A 92 -4.84 9.26 -0.37
C ILE A 92 -4.25 10.10 0.77
N ILE A 93 -4.49 9.72 2.02
CA ILE A 93 -4.13 10.55 3.20
C ILE A 93 -2.86 10.09 3.94
N GLY A 94 -2.42 8.85 3.72
CA GLY A 94 -1.42 8.16 4.51
C GLY A 94 0.02 8.26 4.01
N HIS A 95 0.27 9.03 2.94
CA HIS A 95 1.61 9.26 2.38
C HIS A 95 2.11 10.71 2.50
N PRO A 96 1.99 11.37 3.67
CA PRO A 96 2.35 12.79 3.80
C PRO A 96 3.85 13.04 3.60
N TYR A 97 4.71 12.07 3.97
CA TYR A 97 6.15 12.16 3.76
C TYR A 97 6.49 12.11 2.26
N GLU A 98 5.94 11.13 1.55
CA GLU A 98 6.18 10.92 0.13
C GLU A 98 5.64 12.09 -0.71
N ILE A 99 4.50 12.67 -0.30
CA ILE A 99 3.95 13.88 -0.96
C ILE A 99 4.93 15.06 -0.82
N HIS A 100 5.49 15.29 0.37
CA HIS A 100 6.48 16.36 0.55
C HIS A 100 7.78 16.10 -0.21
N ASP A 101 8.25 14.85 -0.23
CA ASP A 101 9.43 14.47 -0.99
C ASP A 101 9.22 14.70 -2.50
N LEU A 102 8.07 14.30 -3.03
CA LEU A 102 7.68 14.54 -4.43
C LEU A 102 7.52 16.04 -4.75
N MET A 103 6.97 16.84 -3.82
CA MET A 103 6.90 18.30 -3.99
C MET A 103 8.30 18.92 -4.05
N SER A 104 9.21 18.48 -3.18
CA SER A 104 10.61 18.95 -3.20
C SER A 104 11.29 18.61 -4.53
N LEU A 105 11.06 17.39 -5.02
CA LEU A 105 11.59 16.92 -6.29
C LEU A 105 10.95 17.63 -7.48
N TYR A 106 9.66 17.96 -7.41
CA TYR A 106 8.97 18.73 -8.44
C TYR A 106 9.60 20.12 -8.61
N HIS A 107 9.98 20.76 -7.51
CA HIS A 107 10.68 22.05 -7.55
C HIS A 107 12.12 21.93 -8.08
N TYR A 108 12.77 20.79 -7.89
CA TYR A 108 14.13 20.55 -8.39
C TYR A 108 14.15 20.15 -9.88
N ASP A 109 13.41 19.10 -10.25
CA ASP A 109 13.27 18.59 -11.62
C ASP A 109 11.89 17.94 -11.82
N PRO A 110 10.94 18.64 -12.48
CA PRO A 110 9.60 18.13 -12.75
C PRO A 110 9.57 16.83 -13.56
N GLN A 111 10.53 16.61 -14.46
CA GLN A 111 10.55 15.42 -15.31
C GLN A 111 10.94 14.18 -14.51
N VAL A 112 11.91 14.32 -13.60
CA VAL A 112 12.31 13.24 -12.69
C VAL A 112 11.16 12.94 -11.72
N CYS A 113 10.50 13.97 -11.19
CA CYS A 113 9.32 13.80 -10.33
C CYS A 113 8.21 13.00 -11.02
N LEU A 114 7.88 13.34 -12.27
CA LEU A 114 6.87 12.61 -13.05
C LEU A 114 7.26 11.14 -13.25
N LYS A 115 8.52 10.87 -13.62
CA LYS A 115 9.02 9.49 -13.83
C LYS A 115 8.94 8.66 -12.55
N ILE A 116 9.35 9.22 -11.41
CA ILE A 116 9.29 8.54 -10.10
C ILE A 116 7.84 8.30 -9.67
N THR A 117 6.95 9.26 -9.91
CA THR A 117 5.52 9.12 -9.62
C THR A 117 4.89 7.99 -10.43
N LEU A 118 5.12 7.97 -11.75
CA LEU A 118 4.61 6.92 -12.64
C LEU A 118 5.14 5.53 -12.26
N LEU A 119 6.43 5.44 -11.97
CA LEU A 119 7.04 4.18 -11.54
C LEU A 119 6.41 3.69 -10.22
N SER A 120 6.28 4.59 -9.24
CA SER A 120 5.70 4.28 -7.93
C SER A 120 4.26 3.79 -8.08
N VAL A 121 3.41 4.53 -8.79
CA VAL A 121 2.01 4.15 -9.01
C VAL A 121 1.90 2.82 -9.75
N SER A 122 2.70 2.62 -10.81
CA SER A 122 2.64 1.40 -11.62
C SER A 122 2.96 0.13 -10.81
N ALA A 123 3.82 0.22 -9.80
CA ALA A 123 4.16 -0.89 -8.93
C ALA A 123 2.98 -1.36 -8.05
N TYR A 124 2.05 -0.46 -7.70
CA TYR A 124 0.87 -0.78 -6.89
C TYR A 124 -0.33 -1.28 -7.70
N ILE A 125 -0.42 -0.96 -9.00
CA ILE A 125 -1.56 -1.34 -9.86
C ILE A 125 -1.88 -2.85 -9.78
N PRO A 126 -0.92 -3.78 -9.90
CA PRO A 126 -1.26 -5.21 -9.86
C PRO A 126 -1.83 -5.66 -8.52
N SER A 127 -1.34 -5.11 -7.39
CA SER A 127 -1.87 -5.35 -6.05
C SER A 127 -3.33 -4.89 -5.96
N TYR A 128 -3.64 -3.69 -6.47
CA TYR A 128 -5.00 -3.18 -6.54
C TYR A 128 -5.93 -4.07 -7.36
N ILE A 129 -5.49 -4.53 -8.52
CA ILE A 129 -6.28 -5.43 -9.38
C ILE A 129 -6.56 -6.75 -8.66
N ALA A 130 -5.55 -7.35 -8.04
CA ALA A 130 -5.71 -8.62 -7.32
C ALA A 130 -6.66 -8.48 -6.12
N CYS A 131 -6.48 -7.44 -5.30
CA CYS A 131 -7.35 -7.17 -4.16
C CYS A 131 -8.78 -6.88 -4.60
N PHE A 132 -8.99 -6.10 -5.67
CA PHE A 132 -10.31 -5.82 -6.22
C PHE A 132 -10.99 -7.11 -6.73
N GLN A 133 -10.28 -7.91 -7.53
CA GLN A 133 -10.81 -9.18 -8.03
C GLN A 133 -11.16 -10.12 -6.87
N TYR A 134 -10.32 -10.18 -5.84
CA TYR A 134 -10.57 -11.00 -4.66
C TYR A 134 -11.71 -10.46 -3.79
N ALA A 135 -11.94 -9.15 -3.71
CA ALA A 135 -13.00 -8.57 -2.90
C ALA A 135 -14.38 -8.64 -3.59
N PHE A 136 -14.44 -8.39 -4.90
CA PHE A 136 -15.71 -8.24 -5.63
C PHE A 136 -16.04 -9.42 -6.55
N ASN A 137 -15.04 -10.16 -7.04
CA ASN A 137 -15.22 -11.22 -8.05
C ASN A 137 -14.98 -12.64 -7.52
N GLN A 138 -15.12 -12.87 -6.21
CA GLN A 138 -14.92 -14.19 -5.58
C GLN A 138 -15.68 -15.31 -6.29
N LYS A 139 -16.97 -15.10 -6.58
CA LYS A 139 -17.81 -16.13 -7.23
C LYS A 139 -17.23 -16.62 -8.56
N LYS A 140 -16.73 -15.69 -9.39
CA LYS A 140 -16.11 -16.00 -10.69
C LYS A 140 -14.74 -16.68 -10.52
N LEU A 141 -13.93 -16.20 -9.57
CA LEU A 141 -12.60 -16.75 -9.28
C LEU A 141 -12.68 -18.22 -8.80
N PHE A 142 -13.67 -18.55 -7.96
CA PHE A 142 -13.83 -19.90 -7.44
C PHE A 142 -14.60 -20.83 -8.39
N ALA A 143 -15.50 -20.30 -9.24
CA ALA A 143 -16.12 -21.11 -10.30
C ALA A 143 -15.08 -21.70 -11.27
N GLN A 144 -14.04 -20.92 -11.62
CA GLN A 144 -12.92 -21.36 -12.48
C GLN A 144 -11.97 -22.38 -11.83
N ARG A 145 -12.12 -22.69 -10.54
CA ARG A 145 -11.35 -23.76 -9.88
C ARG A 145 -12.06 -25.12 -9.99
N ASN A 146 -13.38 -25.11 -10.08
CA ASN A 146 -14.22 -26.32 -10.05
C ASN A 146 -14.62 -26.79 -11.46
N SER A 147 -14.25 -26.03 -12.50
CA SER A 147 -14.31 -26.40 -13.92
C SER A 147 -12.99 -26.99 -14.38
#